data_AF-A0A8T1U5B7-F1
#
_entry.id   AF-A0A8T1U5B7-F1
#
_cell.length_a   1.000
_cell.length_b   1.000
_cell.length_c   1.000
_cell.angle_alpha   90.00
_cell.angle_beta   90.00
_cell.angle_gamma   90.00
#
_symmetry.space_group_name_H-M   'P 1'
#
loop_
_entity.id
_entity.type
_entity.pdbx_description
1 polymer ?
#
loop_
_entity_poly.entity_id
_entity_poly.type
_entity_poly.pdbx_seq_one_letter_code
_entity_poly.pdbx_strand_id
1 'polypeptide(L)'
;TPAGSSLFPATVCSVTDGTANGDFIETTLLYLFGSSPYVVVERYNPGQSCDSAGLKEIAAFLADGLCHKTGWKSSYTATRAADGSVMIATYETKLDCIGAITSTLDVTAAQALGQSCAADGTGVADTKIYGTGVTPLYLKASVSFDTTD
;
A
#
# COMPACT_ATOMS: atom_id res chain seq x y z
N THR A 1 21.53 -11.06 -3.51
CA THR A 1 20.74 -10.33 -4.53
C THR A 1 19.60 -11.23 -4.95
N PRO A 2 18.33 -10.95 -4.59
CA PRO A 2 17.23 -11.66 -5.21
C PRO A 2 17.18 -11.27 -6.69
N ALA A 3 17.16 -12.29 -7.55
CA ALA A 3 17.07 -12.16 -8.99
C ALA A 3 15.73 -11.53 -9.39
N GLY A 4 15.77 -10.66 -10.40
CA GLY A 4 14.62 -9.92 -10.87
C GLY A 4 13.54 -10.76 -11.56
N SER A 5 12.44 -10.05 -11.85
CA SER A 5 11.45 -10.34 -12.91
C SER A 5 10.36 -11.38 -12.66
N SER A 6 10.04 -11.70 -11.41
CA SER A 6 8.65 -12.07 -11.11
C SER A 6 7.88 -10.78 -10.89
N LEU A 7 7.01 -10.39 -11.82
CA LEU A 7 5.81 -9.65 -11.41
C LEU A 7 5.25 -10.50 -10.26
N PHE A 8 5.31 -10.03 -9.02
CA PHE A 8 4.52 -10.66 -7.98
C PHE A 8 3.09 -10.26 -8.32
N PRO A 9 2.25 -11.12 -8.93
CA PRO A 9 0.83 -10.88 -8.80
C PRO A 9 0.60 -10.78 -7.30
N ALA A 10 0.09 -9.64 -6.86
CA ALA A 10 -0.36 -9.53 -5.48
C ALA A 10 -1.26 -10.73 -5.18
N THR A 11 -1.23 -11.15 -3.92
CA THR A 11 -2.04 -12.22 -3.32
C THR A 11 -1.27 -13.50 -3.02
N VAL A 12 -0.59 -13.50 -1.87
CA VAL A 12 -0.61 -14.67 -0.97
C VAL A 12 -1.54 -14.32 0.18
N CYS A 13 -2.80 -14.74 0.07
CA CYS A 13 -3.75 -14.70 1.18
C CYS A 13 -3.48 -15.89 2.11
N SER A 14 -2.78 -15.66 3.21
CA SER A 14 -3.11 -16.39 4.43
C SER A 14 -4.40 -15.79 5.00
N VAL A 15 -5.37 -16.64 5.36
CA VAL A 15 -6.65 -16.26 6.00
C VAL A 15 -6.47 -15.73 7.44
N THR A 16 -5.23 -15.46 7.81
CA THR A 16 -4.81 -14.82 9.05
C THR A 16 -3.72 -13.83 8.66
N ASP A 17 -3.79 -12.63 9.21
CA ASP A 17 -2.73 -11.59 9.27
C ASP A 17 -1.36 -12.08 9.78
N GLY A 18 -1.28 -13.34 10.21
CA GLY A 18 -0.11 -13.92 10.84
C GLY A 18 0.14 -13.33 12.23
N THR A 19 -0.77 -12.52 12.81
CA THR A 19 -0.51 -11.79 14.06
C THR A 19 -0.43 -12.67 15.30
N ALA A 20 -0.85 -13.95 15.21
CA ALA A 20 -0.58 -14.90 16.28
C ALA A 20 0.94 -15.09 16.51
N ASN A 21 1.76 -15.01 15.44
CA ASN A 21 3.20 -15.29 15.49
C ASN A 21 4.10 -14.20 14.83
N GLY A 22 3.55 -13.24 14.10
CA GLY A 22 4.29 -12.17 13.41
C GLY A 22 4.86 -12.56 12.03
N ASP A 23 4.75 -13.82 11.60
CA ASP A 23 5.43 -14.37 10.42
C ASP A 23 5.20 -13.54 9.13
N PHE A 24 4.01 -13.01 8.90
CA PHE A 24 3.73 -12.19 7.72
C PHE A 24 4.65 -10.97 7.64
N ILE A 25 4.78 -10.24 8.75
CA ILE A 25 5.62 -9.05 8.84
C ILE A 25 7.10 -9.43 8.89
N GLU A 26 7.46 -10.42 9.71
CA GLU A 26 8.85 -10.75 9.99
C GLU A 26 9.55 -11.51 8.87
N THR A 27 8.81 -12.31 8.10
CA THR A 27 9.39 -13.15 7.04
C THR A 27 8.91 -12.77 5.65
N THR A 28 7.60 -12.62 5.45
CA THR A 28 7.03 -12.47 4.10
C THR A 28 7.31 -11.08 3.54
N LEU A 29 7.01 -10.02 4.31
CA LEU A 29 7.27 -8.65 3.86
C LEU A 29 8.77 -8.36 3.73
N LEU A 30 9.59 -8.91 4.62
CA LEU A 30 11.05 -8.80 4.50
C LEU A 30 11.57 -9.50 3.25
N TYR A 31 11.04 -10.66 2.90
CA TYR A 31 11.40 -11.36 1.66
C TYR A 31 10.96 -10.58 0.41
N LEU A 32 9.76 -9.99 0.42
CA LEU A 32 9.19 -9.27 -0.74
C LEU A 32 9.83 -7.90 -0.96
N PHE A 33 10.00 -7.10 0.10
CA PHE A 33 10.38 -5.69 -0.01
C PHE A 33 11.77 -5.40 0.56
N GLY A 34 12.39 -6.34 1.27
CA GLY A 34 13.67 -6.10 1.94
C GLY A 34 13.57 -4.94 2.92
N SER A 35 14.48 -3.99 2.82
CA SER A 35 14.48 -2.77 3.63
C SER A 35 13.69 -1.61 3.01
N SER A 36 13.01 -1.83 1.88
CA SER A 36 12.22 -0.77 1.24
C SER A 36 10.97 -0.43 2.06
N PRO A 37 10.52 0.83 2.04
CA PRO A 37 9.30 1.23 2.74
C PRO A 37 8.09 0.49 2.18
N TYR A 38 7.15 0.12 3.04
CA TYR A 38 5.91 -0.53 2.64
C TYR A 38 4.73 -0.11 3.50
N VAL A 39 3.53 -0.34 2.98
CA VAL A 39 2.26 -0.18 3.67
C VAL A 39 1.45 -1.46 3.54
N VAL A 40 0.83 -1.91 4.63
CA VAL A 40 -0.14 -2.98 4.65
C VAL A 40 -1.52 -2.39 4.97
N VAL A 41 -2.52 -2.87 4.24
CA VAL A 41 -3.93 -2.52 4.42
C VAL A 41 -4.69 -3.81 4.61
N GLU A 42 -5.28 -3.99 5.78
CA GLU A 42 -6.23 -5.06 6.06
C GLU A 42 -7.63 -4.48 5.97
N ARG A 43 -8.47 -5.11 5.17
CA ARG A 43 -9.89 -4.74 5.01
C ARG A 43 -10.75 -5.82 5.62
N TYR A 44 -11.73 -5.39 6.40
CA TYR A 44 -12.69 -6.26 7.05
C TYR A 44 -14.05 -6.10 6.37
N ASN A 45 -14.93 -7.09 6.54
CA ASN A 45 -16.32 -6.94 6.10
C ASN A 45 -16.97 -5.77 6.86
N PRO A 46 -17.97 -5.08 6.27
CA PRO A 46 -18.59 -3.93 6.91
C PRO A 46 -19.12 -4.25 8.32
N GLY A 47 -18.79 -3.40 9.28
CA GLY A 47 -19.21 -3.52 10.68
C GLY A 47 -18.43 -4.55 11.51
N GLN A 48 -17.34 -5.09 11.00
CA GLN A 48 -16.51 -6.07 11.72
C GLN A 48 -15.46 -5.42 12.62
N SER A 49 -15.12 -4.14 12.44
CA SER A 49 -14.26 -3.39 13.37
C SER A 49 -12.98 -4.13 13.79
N CYS A 50 -12.23 -4.66 12.82
CA CYS A 50 -11.01 -5.46 13.02
C CYS A 50 -11.25 -6.88 13.61
N ASP A 51 -12.48 -7.41 13.58
CA ASP A 51 -12.70 -8.83 13.90
C ASP A 51 -12.01 -9.72 12.87
N SER A 52 -11.04 -10.51 13.34
CA SER A 52 -10.30 -11.49 12.53
C SER A 52 -11.18 -12.45 11.74
N ALA A 53 -12.36 -12.85 12.25
CA ALA A 53 -13.30 -13.69 11.53
C ALA A 53 -13.96 -12.96 10.35
N GLY A 54 -13.95 -11.63 10.40
CA GLY A 54 -14.45 -10.73 9.37
C GLY A 54 -13.38 -10.23 8.41
N LEU A 55 -12.14 -10.70 8.50
CA LEU A 55 -11.06 -10.28 7.59
C LEU A 55 -11.39 -10.67 6.16
N LYS A 56 -11.44 -9.68 5.27
CA LYS A 56 -11.81 -9.85 3.86
C LYS A 56 -10.59 -9.88 2.95
N GLU A 57 -9.62 -9.01 3.22
CA GLU A 57 -8.45 -8.83 2.35
C GLU A 57 -7.26 -8.31 3.15
N ILE A 58 -6.05 -8.75 2.78
CA ILE A 58 -4.80 -8.13 3.17
C ILE A 58 -4.06 -7.74 1.88
N ALA A 59 -3.71 -6.47 1.75
CA ALA A 59 -2.92 -5.96 0.64
C ALA A 59 -1.65 -5.28 1.17
N ALA A 60 -0.50 -5.58 0.58
CA ALA A 60 0.77 -4.95 0.90
C ALA A 60 1.32 -4.21 -0.33
N PHE A 61 1.76 -2.97 -0.12
CA PHE A 61 2.17 -2.03 -1.15
C PHE A 61 3.60 -1.58 -0.90
N LEU A 62 4.48 -1.76 -1.89
CA LEU A 62 5.79 -1.12 -1.90
C LEU A 62 5.60 0.39 -1.98
N ALA A 63 6.06 1.11 -0.95
CA ALA A 63 5.80 2.53 -0.75
C ALA A 63 6.99 3.40 -1.14
N ASP A 64 7.55 3.17 -2.34
CA ASP A 64 8.71 3.87 -2.88
C ASP A 64 8.34 5.09 -3.75
N GLY A 65 7.06 5.40 -3.89
CA GLY A 65 6.55 6.50 -4.72
C GLY A 65 6.68 6.26 -6.23
N LEU A 66 7.07 5.05 -6.64
CA LEU A 66 7.12 4.61 -8.03
C LEU A 66 5.81 3.92 -8.43
N CYS A 67 5.62 3.77 -9.74
CA CYS A 67 4.47 3.07 -10.28
C CYS A 67 4.71 1.55 -10.30
N HIS A 68 3.78 0.80 -9.72
CA HIS A 68 3.82 -0.66 -9.66
C HIS A 68 2.62 -1.25 -10.38
N LYS A 69 2.85 -2.20 -11.28
CA LYS A 69 1.78 -2.93 -11.98
C LYS A 69 1.23 -4.02 -11.07
N THR A 70 -0.08 -4.10 -10.95
CA THR A 70 -0.78 -5.19 -10.22
C THR A 70 -1.41 -6.21 -11.17
N GLY A 71 -1.37 -5.94 -12.47
CA GLY A 71 -1.85 -6.84 -13.51
C GLY A 71 -1.65 -6.25 -14.90
N TRP A 72 -2.35 -6.79 -15.89
CA TRP A 72 -2.27 -6.38 -17.29
C TRP A 72 -2.92 -5.04 -17.60
N LYS A 73 -3.72 -4.51 -16.67
CA LYS A 73 -4.50 -3.29 -16.84
C LYS A 73 -4.62 -2.51 -15.54
N SER A 74 -3.76 -2.74 -14.56
CA SER A 74 -3.89 -2.08 -13.26
C SER A 74 -2.53 -1.76 -12.68
N SER A 75 -2.46 -0.63 -11.98
CA SER A 75 -1.25 -0.17 -11.32
C SER A 75 -1.58 0.63 -10.06
N TYR A 76 -0.57 0.88 -9.22
CA TYR A 76 -0.66 1.76 -8.07
C TYR A 76 0.63 2.55 -7.85
N THR A 77 0.50 3.64 -7.10
CA THR A 77 1.62 4.30 -6.42
C THR A 77 1.32 4.33 -4.92
N ALA A 78 2.32 4.08 -4.08
CA ALA A 78 2.18 4.20 -2.64
C ALA A 78 3.33 5.02 -2.04
N THR A 79 3.02 5.80 -1.01
CA THR A 79 4.00 6.54 -0.21
C THR A 79 3.70 6.38 1.28
N ARG A 80 4.75 6.47 2.09
CA ARG A 80 4.73 6.54 3.54
C ARG A 80 5.69 7.64 3.99
N ALA A 81 5.15 8.69 4.58
CA ALA A 81 5.95 9.81 5.08
C ALA A 81 6.63 9.49 6.42
N ALA A 82 7.52 10.37 6.85
CA ALA A 82 8.28 10.20 8.09
C ALA A 82 7.40 10.22 9.35
N ASP A 83 6.28 10.94 9.32
CA ASP A 83 5.27 10.93 10.39
C ASP A 83 4.39 9.68 10.38
N GLY A 84 4.55 8.81 9.38
CA GLY A 84 3.76 7.60 9.20
C GLY A 84 2.48 7.79 8.38
N SER A 85 2.17 9.01 7.92
CA SER A 85 1.06 9.22 6.98
C SER A 85 1.28 8.46 5.67
N VAL A 86 0.20 8.03 5.05
CA VAL A 86 0.20 7.10 3.92
C VAL A 86 -0.69 7.65 2.82
N MET A 87 -0.22 7.52 1.58
CA MET A 87 -1.06 7.71 0.40
C MET A 87 -0.89 6.54 -0.56
N ILE A 88 -2.01 5.95 -0.98
CA ILE A 88 -2.06 4.92 -2.02
C ILE A 88 -3.04 5.39 -3.08
N ALA A 89 -2.58 5.51 -4.33
CA ALA A 89 -3.44 5.77 -5.48
C ALA A 89 -3.45 4.54 -6.36
N THR A 90 -4.64 4.04 -6.68
CA THR A 90 -4.83 2.93 -7.62
C THR A 90 -5.39 3.42 -8.94
N TYR A 91 -4.97 2.76 -10.01
CA TYR A 91 -5.35 3.08 -11.37
C TYR A 91 -5.88 1.80 -12.00
N GLU A 92 -7.18 1.75 -12.25
CA GLU A 92 -7.79 0.69 -13.04
C GLU A 92 -7.70 1.05 -14.51
N THR A 93 -7.54 0.04 -15.36
CA THR A 93 -7.33 0.14 -16.81
C THR A 93 -6.04 0.82 -17.27
N LYS A 94 -5.12 1.16 -16.36
CA LYS A 94 -3.83 1.84 -16.64
C LYS A 94 -2.67 1.03 -16.08
N LEU A 95 -1.56 1.02 -16.81
CA LEU A 95 -0.38 0.20 -16.50
C LEU A 95 0.80 1.01 -15.97
N ASP A 96 0.77 2.31 -16.19
CA ASP A 96 1.89 3.25 -16.02
C ASP A 96 1.57 4.33 -14.98
N CYS A 97 0.47 4.18 -14.24
CA CYS A 97 -0.02 5.17 -13.29
C CYS A 97 -0.23 6.55 -13.93
N ILE A 98 -0.54 6.57 -15.24
CA ILE A 98 -0.85 7.78 -15.99
C ILE A 98 -2.36 7.85 -16.23
N GLY A 99 -2.94 9.01 -15.93
CA GLY A 99 -4.35 9.30 -16.12
C GLY A 99 -5.12 9.38 -14.80
N ALA A 100 -6.44 9.19 -14.89
CA ALA A 100 -7.33 9.34 -13.74
C ALA A 100 -7.07 8.26 -12.69
N ILE A 101 -6.99 8.68 -11.43
CA ILE A 101 -6.94 7.80 -10.26
C ILE A 101 -8.34 7.19 -10.07
N THR A 102 -8.40 5.88 -9.89
CA THR A 102 -9.65 5.16 -9.65
C THR A 102 -10.03 5.15 -8.18
N SER A 103 -9.05 4.96 -7.29
CA SER A 103 -9.29 5.09 -5.85
C SER A 103 -8.05 5.64 -5.16
N THR A 104 -8.29 6.38 -4.07
CA THR A 104 -7.24 6.89 -3.20
C THR A 104 -7.52 6.42 -1.78
N LEU A 105 -6.49 5.89 -1.13
CA LEU A 105 -6.41 5.73 0.31
C LEU A 105 -5.43 6.77 0.83
N ASP A 106 -5.95 7.83 1.43
CA ASP A 106 -5.18 8.91 2.04
C ASP A 106 -5.41 8.84 3.56
N VAL A 107 -4.35 8.52 4.31
CA VAL A 107 -4.43 8.15 5.73
C VAL A 107 -3.46 9.03 6.50
N THR A 108 -4.01 9.73 7.49
CA THR A 108 -3.20 10.58 8.37
C THR A 108 -2.27 9.75 9.25
N ALA A 109 -1.23 10.39 9.77
CA ALA A 109 -0.34 9.75 10.75
C ALA A 109 -1.11 9.19 11.96
N ALA A 110 -2.10 9.92 12.47
CA ALA A 110 -2.92 9.48 13.61
C ALA A 110 -3.70 8.19 13.30
N GLN A 111 -4.23 8.06 12.08
CA GLN A 111 -4.96 6.87 11.64
C GLN A 111 -4.01 5.68 11.37
N ALA A 112 -2.86 5.91 10.75
CA ALA A 112 -1.88 4.87 10.46
C ALA A 112 -1.19 4.34 11.73
N LEU A 113 -0.96 5.21 12.73
CA LEU A 113 -0.36 4.83 14.02
C LEU A 113 -1.41 4.29 15.00
N GLY A 114 -2.66 4.73 14.90
CA GLY A 114 -3.75 4.23 15.74
C GLY A 114 -4.14 2.79 15.44
N GLN A 115 -3.91 2.32 14.20
CA GLN A 115 -4.20 0.94 13.76
C GLN A 115 -5.61 0.48 14.16
N SER A 116 -6.56 1.42 14.14
CA SER A 116 -7.93 1.22 14.60
C SER A 116 -8.86 1.08 13.40
N CYS A 117 -9.81 0.13 13.50
CA CYS A 117 -10.90 0.00 12.54
C CYS A 117 -12.11 0.90 12.85
N ALA A 118 -11.99 1.81 13.82
CA ALA A 118 -13.05 2.76 14.14
C ALA A 118 -13.10 3.92 13.12
N ALA A 119 -14.29 4.45 12.85
CA ALA A 119 -14.48 5.61 11.98
C ALA A 119 -14.23 6.93 12.74
N ASP A 120 -13.00 7.15 13.22
CA ASP A 120 -12.62 8.31 14.03
C ASP A 120 -11.26 8.90 13.63
N GLY A 121 -10.77 9.89 14.37
CA GLY A 121 -9.49 10.55 14.08
C GLY A 121 -8.24 9.66 14.20
N THR A 122 -8.40 8.45 14.73
CA THR A 122 -7.32 7.48 14.95
C THR A 122 -7.51 6.19 14.16
N GLY A 123 -8.59 6.08 13.39
CA GLY A 123 -8.92 4.88 12.63
C GLY A 123 -9.57 5.14 11.28
N VAL A 124 -9.72 4.05 10.53
CA VAL A 124 -10.51 4.00 9.30
C VAL A 124 -11.51 2.88 9.47
N ALA A 125 -12.79 3.16 9.19
CA ALA A 125 -13.87 2.19 9.33
C ALA A 125 -13.50 0.85 8.68
N ASP A 126 -13.55 -0.24 9.46
CA ASP A 126 -13.29 -1.62 9.00
C ASP A 126 -11.96 -1.80 8.24
N THR A 127 -10.97 -0.93 8.50
CA THR A 127 -9.68 -0.97 7.81
C THR A 127 -8.56 -0.73 8.80
N LYS A 128 -7.59 -1.65 8.85
CA LYS A 128 -6.36 -1.49 9.61
C LYS A 128 -5.21 -1.18 8.66
N ILE A 129 -4.46 -0.12 8.95
CA ILE A 129 -3.34 0.33 8.12
C ILE A 129 -2.09 0.36 8.99
N TYR A 130 -0.98 -0.15 8.48
CA TYR A 130 0.33 -0.08 9.12
C TYR A 130 1.44 -0.20 8.10
N GLY A 131 2.69 -0.01 8.49
CA GLY A 131 3.82 -0.06 7.58
C GLY A 131 5.12 0.40 8.22
N THR A 132 6.21 0.31 7.48
CA THR A 132 7.55 0.72 7.93
C THR A 132 8.30 1.48 6.84
N GLY A 133 9.38 2.14 7.23
CA GLY A 133 10.23 2.94 6.34
C GLY A 133 9.62 4.28 5.96
N VAL A 134 10.39 5.07 5.23
CA VAL A 134 10.00 6.38 4.69
C VAL A 134 10.26 6.36 3.20
N THR A 135 9.28 6.78 2.41
CA THR A 135 9.46 6.94 0.96
C THR A 135 10.60 7.91 0.69
N PRO A 136 11.66 7.48 -0.03
CA PRO A 136 12.71 8.40 -0.43
C PRO A 136 12.12 9.47 -1.35
N LEU A 137 12.45 10.74 -1.09
CA LEU A 137 12.09 11.81 -1.99
C LEU A 137 13.02 11.77 -3.20
N TYR A 138 12.52 11.31 -4.35
CA TYR A 138 13.22 11.44 -5.62
C TYR A 138 12.82 12.76 -6.29
N LEU A 139 13.82 13.57 -6.66
CA LEU A 139 13.60 14.73 -7.54
C LEU A 139 13.05 14.24 -8.89
N LYS A 140 11.78 14.53 -9.18
CA LYS A 140 11.18 14.27 -10.49
C LYS A 140 11.39 15.50 -11.37
N ALA A 141 12.13 15.35 -12.47
CA ALA A 141 12.22 16.35 -13.51
C ALA A 141 11.14 16.11 -14.56
N SER A 142 10.33 17.13 -14.85
CA SER A 142 9.39 17.15 -15.97
C SER A 142 10.01 17.92 -17.13
N VAL A 143 9.98 17.33 -18.33
CA VAL A 143 10.36 18.03 -19.57
C VAL A 143 9.07 18.48 -20.27
N SER A 144 9.02 19.74 -20.67
CA SER A 144 7.97 20.28 -21.52
C SER A 144 8.62 20.68 -22.85
N PHE A 145 8.03 20.26 -23.97
CA PHE A 145 8.47 20.66 -25.30
C PHE A 145 7.64 21.86 -25.76
N ASP A 146 8.30 22.91 -26.23
CA ASP A 146 7.65 24.02 -26.91
C ASP A 146 7.22 23.54 -28.30
N THR A 147 5.95 23.70 -28.64
CA THR A 147 5.37 23.32 -29.95
C THR A 147 5.11 24.53 -30.84
N THR A 148 5.68 25.70 -30.50
CA THR A 148 5.50 26.94 -31.27
C THR A 148 6.75 27.18 -32.12
N ASP A 149 6.63 26.93 -33.43
CA ASP A 149 7.53 27.39 -34.50
C ASP A 149 6.89 28.60 -35.22
#